data_AF-A0A929HDI5-F1
#
_entry.id   AF-A0A929HDI5-F1
#
_cell.length_a   1.000
_cell.length_b   1.000
_cell.length_c   1.000
_cell.angle_alpha   90.00
_cell.angle_beta   90.00
_cell.angle_gamma   90.00
#
_symmetry.space_group_name_H-M   'P 1'
#
loop_
_entity.id
_entity.type
_entity.pdbx_description
1 polymer ?
#
loop_
_entity_poly.entity_id
_entity_poly.type
_entity_poly.pdbx_seq_one_letter_code
_entity_poly.pdbx_strand_id
1 'polypeptide(L)'
;ISKGYLEQLFIPLRSAGLVRGIRGASGGFTLARPPTEIRLSEIIRATEGSSAPAVCVDEGNLCAQSRECVTRDVWADIKRACDRVLESKTLQDLVEKQRAKSAESSKEQGWV
;
A
#
# COMPACT_ATOMS: atom_id res chain seq x y z
N ILE A 1 -12.44 4.58 -13.57
CA ILE A 1 -12.44 3.35 -12.73
C ILE A 1 -13.90 2.88 -12.59
N SER A 2 -14.18 1.58 -12.67
CA SER A 2 -15.56 1.07 -12.56
C SER A 2 -15.95 0.83 -11.10
N LYS A 3 -17.26 0.89 -10.81
CA LYS A 3 -17.79 0.61 -9.46
C LYS A 3 -17.47 -0.81 -9.01
N GLY A 4 -17.65 -1.80 -9.89
CA GLY A 4 -17.36 -3.21 -9.57
C GLY A 4 -15.89 -3.46 -9.21
N TYR A 5 -14.95 -2.75 -9.85
CA TYR A 5 -13.53 -2.85 -9.51
C TYR A 5 -13.22 -2.24 -8.14
N LEU A 6 -13.85 -1.11 -7.79
CA LEU A 6 -13.70 -0.55 -6.44
C LEU A 6 -14.25 -1.50 -5.37
N GLU A 7 -15.41 -2.11 -5.62
CA GLU A 7 -15.98 -3.09 -4.70
C GLU A 7 -15.02 -4.28 -4.48
N GLN A 8 -14.36 -4.77 -5.53
CA GLN A 8 -13.32 -5.80 -5.42
C GLN A 8 -12.13 -5.35 -4.57
N LEU A 9 -11.66 -4.12 -4.71
CA LEU A 9 -10.56 -3.57 -3.90
C LEU A 9 -10.94 -3.33 -2.43
N PHE A 10 -12.18 -2.93 -2.16
CA PHE A 10 -12.61 -2.62 -0.79
C PHE A 10 -12.88 -3.86 0.06
N ILE A 11 -13.16 -5.03 -0.55
CA ILE A 11 -13.32 -6.29 0.18
C ILE A 11 -12.09 -6.64 1.03
N PRO A 12 -10.87 -6.77 0.45
CA PRO A 12 -9.69 -7.09 1.25
C PRO A 12 -9.31 -5.99 2.24
N LEU A 13 -9.48 -4.72 1.86
CA LEU A 13 -9.25 -3.59 2.77
C LEU A 13 -10.18 -3.64 4.00
N ARG A 14 -11.42 -4.07 3.82
CA ARG A 14 -12.39 -4.26 4.91
C ARG A 14 -12.00 -5.43 5.79
N SER A 15 -11.62 -6.56 5.19
CA SER A 15 -11.18 -7.75 5.92
C SER A 15 -9.91 -7.47 6.75
N ALA A 16 -9.02 -6.62 6.24
CA ALA A 16 -7.83 -6.14 6.96
C ALA A 16 -8.12 -5.06 8.02
N GLY A 17 -9.39 -4.66 8.20
CA GLY A 17 -9.76 -3.64 9.19
C GLY A 17 -9.23 -2.23 8.86
N LEU A 18 -8.95 -1.95 7.59
CA LEU A 18 -8.48 -0.63 7.13
C LEU A 18 -9.66 0.30 6.78
N VAL A 19 -10.75 -0.29 6.30
CA VAL A 19 -11.99 0.42 5.99
C VAL A 19 -13.20 -0.26 6.61
N ARG A 20 -14.28 0.50 6.78
CA ARG A 20 -15.60 -0.02 7.20
C ARG A 20 -16.67 0.46 6.23
N GLY A 21 -17.64 -0.42 5.96
CA GLY A 21 -18.77 -0.12 5.11
C GLY A 21 -19.88 0.60 5.87
N ILE A 22 -20.47 1.62 5.25
CA ILE A 22 -21.66 2.33 5.72
C ILE A 22 -22.85 1.81 4.91
N ARG A 23 -23.90 1.33 5.59
CA ARG A 23 -25.14 0.86 4.94
C ARG A 23 -26.09 2.05 4.66
N GLY A 24 -26.96 1.90 3.66
CA GLY A 24 -28.00 2.87 3.32
C GLY A 24 -27.92 3.36 1.87
N ALA A 25 -28.91 4.16 1.44
CA ALA A 25 -28.99 4.69 0.07
C ALA A 25 -27.80 5.62 -0.30
N SER A 26 -27.15 6.21 0.71
CA SER A 26 -25.91 7.00 0.59
C SER A 26 -24.70 6.26 1.18
N GLY A 27 -24.75 4.93 1.21
CA GLY A 27 -23.69 4.09 1.76
C GLY A 27 -22.37 4.22 0.99
N GLY A 28 -21.31 3.70 1.59
CA GLY A 28 -19.95 3.80 1.04
C GLY A 28 -18.92 3.21 1.98
N PHE A 29 -17.66 3.58 1.81
CA PHE A 29 -16.57 3.17 2.70
C PHE A 29 -15.99 4.38 3.42
N THR A 30 -15.59 4.17 4.68
CA THR A 30 -14.82 5.13 5.46
C THR A 30 -13.63 4.41 6.10
N LEU A 31 -12.61 5.16 6.52
CA LEU A 31 -11.49 4.58 7.25
C LEU A 31 -11.98 3.97 8.56
N ALA A 32 -11.46 2.80 8.90
CA ALA A 32 -11.78 2.14 10.15
C ALA A 32 -11.02 2.74 11.35
N ARG A 33 -9.90 3.42 11.09
CA ARG A 33 -9.02 4.06 12.08
C ARG A 33 -8.30 5.29 11.48
N PRO A 34 -7.67 6.15 12.30
CA PRO A 34 -7.03 7.37 11.81
C PRO A 34 -5.99 7.10 10.70
N PRO A 35 -5.88 7.96 9.67
CA PRO A 35 -4.92 7.77 8.58
C PRO A 35 -3.45 7.84 9.04
N THR A 36 -3.17 8.43 10.21
CA THR A 36 -1.86 8.44 10.88
C THR A 36 -1.45 7.07 11.40
N GLU A 37 -2.39 6.15 11.58
CA GLU A 37 -2.11 4.80 12.07
C GLU A 37 -2.04 3.78 10.92
N ILE A 38 -2.59 4.10 9.75
CA ILE A 38 -2.64 3.20 8.60
C ILE A 38 -1.33 3.29 7.82
N ARG A 39 -0.49 2.25 7.91
CA ARG A 39 0.75 2.19 7.13
C ARG A 39 0.49 1.76 5.69
N LEU A 40 1.35 2.18 4.76
CA LEU A 40 1.23 1.77 3.37
C LEU A 40 1.50 0.27 3.19
N SER A 41 2.37 -0.30 4.02
CA SER A 41 2.64 -1.76 4.06
C SER A 41 1.35 -2.56 4.29
N GLU A 42 0.44 -2.08 5.13
CA GLU A 42 -0.84 -2.73 5.41
C GLU A 42 -1.79 -2.66 4.22
N ILE A 43 -1.82 -1.52 3.52
CA ILE A 43 -2.64 -1.34 2.31
C ILE A 43 -2.15 -2.30 1.21
N ILE A 44 -0.84 -2.31 0.93
CA ILE A 44 -0.25 -3.21 -0.07
C ILE A 44 -0.47 -4.67 0.32
N ARG A 45 -0.31 -5.02 1.60
CA ARG A 45 -0.57 -6.38 2.08
C ARG A 45 -2.02 -6.80 1.89
N ALA A 46 -2.97 -5.89 2.08
CA ALA A 46 -4.37 -6.18 1.87
C ALA A 46 -4.69 -6.36 0.37
N THR A 47 -4.19 -5.49 -0.51
CA THR A 47 -4.61 -5.47 -1.92
C THR A 47 -3.81 -6.40 -2.82
N GLU A 48 -2.48 -6.45 -2.63
CA GLU A 48 -1.54 -7.20 -3.48
C GLU A 48 -0.95 -8.43 -2.77
N GLY A 49 -1.06 -8.50 -1.44
CA GLY A 49 -0.41 -9.54 -0.64
C GLY A 49 1.06 -9.23 -0.40
N SER A 50 1.96 -10.08 -0.87
CA SER A 50 3.38 -9.90 -0.62
C SER A 50 4.01 -8.83 -1.51
N SER A 51 4.86 -7.99 -0.93
CA SER A 51 5.74 -7.06 -1.64
C SER A 51 6.96 -7.74 -2.28
N ALA A 52 7.09 -9.07 -2.13
CA ALA A 52 8.24 -9.82 -2.60
C ALA A 52 8.41 -9.67 -4.13
N PRO A 53 9.57 -9.17 -4.60
CA PRO A 53 9.84 -9.03 -6.03
C PRO A 53 10.09 -10.38 -6.72
N ALA A 54 10.34 -11.43 -5.95
CA ALA A 54 10.55 -12.79 -6.42
C ALA A 54 9.94 -13.80 -5.46
N VAL A 55 9.37 -14.87 -6.00
CA VAL A 55 8.70 -15.95 -5.26
C VAL A 55 9.61 -16.58 -4.19
N CYS A 56 10.92 -16.65 -4.44
CA CYS A 56 11.90 -17.25 -3.52
C CYS A 56 12.20 -16.42 -2.25
N VAL A 57 11.72 -15.18 -2.19
CA VAL A 57 11.81 -14.29 -1.02
C VAL A 57 10.44 -13.96 -0.43
N ASP A 58 9.40 -14.65 -0.89
CA ASP A 58 8.04 -14.56 -0.36
C ASP A 58 7.82 -15.47 0.86
N GLU A 59 6.88 -15.10 1.73
CA GLU A 59 6.50 -15.87 2.91
C GLU A 59 5.97 -17.26 2.51
N GLY A 60 6.55 -18.33 3.08
CA GLY A 60 6.08 -19.71 2.87
C GLY A 60 6.71 -20.47 1.69
N ASN A 61 7.59 -19.85 0.88
CA ASN A 61 8.19 -20.54 -0.27
C ASN A 61 9.54 -21.20 0.03
N LEU A 62 9.57 -22.52 -0.19
CA LEU A 62 10.74 -23.39 -0.06
C LEU A 62 11.47 -23.48 -1.40
N CYS A 63 12.20 -22.42 -1.77
CA CYS A 63 13.14 -22.53 -2.88
C CYS A 63 14.21 -23.56 -2.51
N ALA A 64 14.24 -24.70 -3.22
CA ALA A 64 15.17 -25.81 -2.94
C ALA A 64 16.64 -25.38 -3.01
N GLN A 65 16.95 -24.40 -3.85
CA GLN A 65 18.29 -23.85 -4.04
C GLN A 65 18.58 -22.64 -3.15
N SER A 66 17.71 -22.31 -2.18
CA SER A 66 17.81 -21.08 -1.38
C SER A 66 19.13 -20.92 -0.63
N ARG A 67 19.81 -22.01 -0.26
CA ARG A 67 21.08 -21.98 0.48
C ARG A 67 22.29 -21.61 -0.37
N GLU A 68 22.26 -21.88 -1.67
CA GLU A 68 23.42 -21.71 -2.57
C GLU A 68 23.17 -20.64 -3.65
N CYS A 69 21.96 -20.09 -3.71
CA CYS A 69 21.54 -19.12 -4.71
C CYS A 69 21.84 -17.67 -4.27
N VAL A 70 23.01 -17.15 -4.64
CA VAL A 70 23.43 -15.76 -4.32
C VAL A 70 22.46 -14.69 -4.82
N THR A 71 21.74 -14.94 -5.93
CA THR A 71 20.77 -13.96 -6.46
C THR A 71 19.57 -13.80 -5.54
N ARG A 72 19.25 -14.80 -4.71
CA ARG A 72 18.21 -14.70 -3.69
C ARG A 72 18.55 -13.62 -2.65
N ASP A 73 19.82 -13.46 -2.30
CA ASP A 73 20.23 -12.46 -1.32
C ASP A 73 19.96 -11.05 -1.84
N VAL A 74 20.24 -10.81 -3.12
CA VAL A 74 19.90 -9.56 -3.82
C VAL A 74 18.39 -9.32 -3.82
N TRP A 75 17.59 -10.34 -4.13
CA TRP A 75 16.12 -10.22 -4.07
C TRP A 75 15.62 -9.92 -2.65
N ALA A 76 16.25 -10.50 -1.64
CA ALA A 76 15.89 -10.28 -0.25
C ALA A 76 16.23 -8.85 0.20
N ASP A 77 17.35 -8.30 -0.26
CA ASP A 77 17.71 -6.90 -0.04
C ASP A 77 16.72 -5.93 -0.68
N ILE A 78 16.32 -6.19 -1.93
CA ILE A 78 15.32 -5.38 -2.63
C ILE A 78 13.99 -5.43 -1.86
N LYS A 79 13.53 -6.63 -1.48
CA LYS A 79 12.31 -6.78 -0.68
C LYS A 79 12.39 -5.97 0.61
N ARG A 80 13.48 -6.11 1.37
CA ARG A 80 13.70 -5.36 2.61
C ARG A 80 13.68 -3.86 2.39
N ALA A 81 14.25 -3.37 1.28
CA ALA A 81 14.24 -1.95 0.95
C ALA A 81 12.82 -1.45 0.65
N CYS A 82 12.05 -2.18 -0.16
CA CYS A 82 10.64 -1.87 -0.43
C CYS A 82 9.81 -1.87 0.85
N ASP A 83 9.94 -2.91 1.67
CA ASP A 83 9.23 -3.04 2.95
C ASP A 83 9.52 -1.88 3.88
N ARG A 84 10.80 -1.47 4.01
CA ARG A 84 11.17 -0.30 4.83
C ARG A 84 10.49 0.97 4.35
N VAL A 85 10.41 1.20 3.04
CA VAL A 85 9.73 2.40 2.52
C VAL A 85 8.24 2.36 2.86
N LEU A 86 7.57 1.24 2.57
CA LEU A 86 6.13 1.08 2.81
C LEU A 86 5.78 1.14 4.30
N GLU A 87 6.62 0.58 5.16
CA GLU A 87 6.44 0.60 6.61
C GLU A 87 6.69 2.00 7.18
N SER A 88 7.64 2.75 6.63
CA SER A 88 8.00 4.10 7.10
C SER A 88 6.98 5.20 6.80
N LYS A 89 5.89 4.86 6.10
CA LYS A 89 4.88 5.83 5.62
C LYS A 89 3.48 5.40 6.01
N THR A 90 2.69 6.40 6.37
CA THR A 90 1.27 6.31 6.68
C THR A 90 0.43 6.87 5.53
N LEU A 91 -0.86 6.57 5.55
CA LEU A 91 -1.81 7.18 4.63
C LEU A 91 -1.87 8.71 4.82
N GLN A 92 -1.72 9.19 6.06
CA GLN A 92 -1.63 10.62 6.36
C GLN A 92 -0.43 11.28 5.68
N ASP A 93 0.76 10.65 5.70
CA ASP A 93 1.96 11.18 5.03
C ASP A 93 1.71 11.40 3.52
N LEU A 94 0.92 10.54 2.89
CA LEU A 94 0.55 10.68 1.49
C LEU A 94 -0.37 11.87 1.25
N VAL A 95 -1.36 12.07 2.12
CA VAL A 95 -2.27 13.22 2.06
C VAL A 95 -1.48 14.53 2.18
N GLU A 96 -0.55 14.61 3.13
CA GLU A 96 0.28 15.79 3.36
C GLU A 96 1.21 16.06 2.18
N LYS A 97 1.88 15.03 1.65
CA LYS A 97 2.70 15.15 0.44
C LYS A 97 1.90 15.64 -0.76
N GLN A 98 0.68 15.14 -0.96
CA GLN A 98 -0.17 15.58 -2.06
C GLN A 98 -0.57 17.05 -1.92
N ARG A 99 -0.95 17.49 -0.71
CA ARG A 99 -1.28 18.89 -0.43
C ARG A 99 -0.11 19.81 -0.71
N ALA A 100 1.11 19.44 -0.28
CA ALA A 100 2.31 20.21 -0.57
C ALA A 100 2.56 20.34 -2.08
N LYS A 101 2.48 19.22 -2.84
CA LYS A 101 2.64 19.25 -4.30
C LYS A 101 1.59 20.11 -5.01
N SER A 102 0.34 20.01 -4.59
CA SER A 102 -0.75 20.83 -5.15
C SER A 102 -0.55 22.32 -4.87
N ALA A 103 -0.04 22.68 -3.68
CA ALA A 103 0.25 24.07 -3.33
C ALA A 103 1.41 24.65 -4.16
N GLU A 104 2.46 23.87 -4.43
CA GLU A 104 3.58 24.30 -5.29
C GLU A 104 3.11 24.53 -6.74
N SER A 105 2.30 23.62 -7.28
CA SER A 105 1.75 23.74 -8.64
C SER A 105 0.88 24.99 -8.81
N SER A 106 0.18 25.45 -7.77
CA SER A 106 -0.61 26.68 -7.82
C SER A 106 0.23 27.95 -7.75
N LYS A 107 1.43 27.91 -7.15
CA LYS A 107 2.36 29.05 -7.14
C LYS A 107 3.06 29.23 -8.48
N GLU A 108 3.41 28.11 -9.12
CA GLU A 108 4.15 28.10 -10.40
C GLU A 108 3.28 28.56 -11.59
N GLN A 109 1.96 28.40 -11.49
CA GLN A 109 0.99 28.93 -12.47
C GLN A 109 0.55 30.38 -12.18
N GLY A 110 0.95 30.97 -11.06
CA GLY A 110 0.66 32.36 -10.71
C GLY A 110 1.72 33.37 -11.20
N TRP A 111 2.71 32.92 -11.96
CA TRP A 111 3.79 33.72 -12.54
C TRP A 111 3.74 33.70 -14.08
N VAL A 112 2.54 33.89 -14.66
CA VAL A 112 2.34 34.21 -16.09
C VAL A 112 1.37 35.38 -16.19
#